data_AF-R7U9D2-F1
#
_entry.id   AF-R7U9D2-F1
#
_cell.length_a   1.000
_cell.length_b   1.000
_cell.length_c   1.000
_cell.angle_alpha   90.00
_cell.angle_beta   90.00
_cell.angle_gamma   90.00
#
_symmetry.space_group_name_H-M   'P 1'
#
loop_
_entity.id
_entity.type
_entity.pdbx_description
1 polymer ?
#
loop_
_entity_poly.entity_id
_entity_poly.type
_entity_poly.pdbx_seq_one_letter_code
_entity_poly.pdbx_strand_id
1 'polypeptide(L)'
;MERLGLYCVFILVLQTAGLYGLCPEKCDCFQLPVLTVNCSNSGLREIPDLLGIEIRILDLSYNYITDLTPISAGLFQNATEIILDHNSIEVIPDSIFRGIRIHKLSIRNNRIRKLGTNSFKEFRGFNSSSILDLRVNPLELISGSAFAYAREIAVVISGTNLRIDPYAFYGVYDIPRIAIHDVESLDIQPGAFTNAENVRQMEMRKVHLNSIAAFTFQGITNIESFVFKNCVLRDIEAYAFASVHYASGAMNTQNEINQSDVIGGGAVSFEACEFDVLPSDTFRDTNVASISISRSAIGRIAAHFSRGLTSLLSVRLIGNSIRQLSAHALGSMVGLKELILQDNDIDRLPGYTFKGVQDIKVMKIQLSQDTSFMTNSFSGVHDVAHLAISGRGERVAFQEGTFSGLVGVQRMELVHLDIPELKEKSLQGMSRILKLRLASCRINVIRPGVFKGSSVDVLDMSDGNDISCDCAVLREIESVFMSASVECTDASGIKRMLNFGARQPPLGVTCPEASSLYTNAAVTSLQASWLFVALYACLSL
;
A
#
# COMPACT_ATOMS: atom_id res chain seq x y z
N MET A 1 -18.36 -23.36 72.30
CA MET A 1 -18.23 -22.85 70.92
C MET A 1 -17.22 -21.69 70.79
N GLU A 2 -16.57 -21.21 71.86
CA GLU A 2 -15.67 -20.05 71.78
C GLU A 2 -14.21 -20.34 71.40
N ARG A 3 -13.74 -21.60 71.48
CA ARG A 3 -12.35 -21.95 71.14
C ARG A 3 -12.09 -22.30 69.66
N LEU A 4 -13.13 -22.58 68.87
CA LEU A 4 -12.98 -22.75 67.40
C LEU A 4 -13.00 -21.42 66.64
N GLY A 5 -13.74 -20.42 67.14
CA GLY A 5 -13.81 -19.09 66.51
C GLY A 5 -12.47 -18.34 66.55
N LEU A 6 -11.70 -18.47 67.65
CA LEU A 6 -10.39 -17.84 67.75
C LEU A 6 -9.36 -18.45 66.81
N TYR A 7 -9.38 -19.77 66.57
CA TYR A 7 -8.46 -20.44 65.64
C TYR A 7 -8.78 -20.10 64.17
N CYS A 8 -10.06 -20.00 63.80
CA CYS A 8 -10.43 -19.53 62.46
C CYS A 8 -10.08 -18.06 62.23
N VAL A 9 -10.25 -17.19 63.24
CA VAL A 9 -9.84 -15.77 63.14
C VAL A 9 -8.32 -15.64 63.12
N PHE A 10 -7.56 -16.46 63.87
CA PHE A 10 -6.09 -16.43 63.82
C PHE A 10 -5.54 -16.92 62.47
N ILE A 11 -6.17 -17.92 61.84
CA ILE A 11 -5.81 -18.40 60.50
C ILE A 11 -6.23 -17.40 59.41
N LEU A 12 -7.39 -16.74 59.52
CA LEU A 12 -7.82 -15.65 58.62
C LEU A 12 -6.96 -14.38 58.78
N VAL A 13 -6.52 -14.07 60.00
CA VAL A 13 -5.59 -12.96 60.26
C VAL A 13 -4.18 -13.33 59.77
N LEU A 14 -3.74 -14.60 59.85
CA LEU A 14 -2.46 -15.02 59.25
C LEU A 14 -2.51 -15.08 57.71
N GLN A 15 -3.65 -15.38 57.11
CA GLN A 15 -3.84 -15.32 55.66
C GLN A 15 -3.96 -13.88 55.13
N THR A 16 -4.35 -12.91 55.97
CA THR A 16 -4.41 -11.48 55.59
C THR A 16 -3.20 -10.66 56.06
N ALA A 17 -2.48 -11.09 57.10
CA ALA A 17 -1.27 -10.45 57.62
C ALA A 17 0.04 -10.94 56.96
N GLY A 18 -0.01 -12.00 56.14
CA GLY A 18 1.16 -12.63 55.52
C GLY A 18 1.90 -11.84 54.43
N LEU A 19 1.43 -10.66 54.02
CA LEU A 19 2.11 -9.85 52.99
C LEU A 19 2.34 -8.36 53.34
N TYR A 20 1.71 -7.82 54.38
CA TYR A 20 1.92 -6.42 54.76
C TYR A 20 3.37 -6.14 55.21
N GLY A 21 4.11 -7.16 55.65
CA GLY A 21 5.53 -7.04 56.03
C GLY A 21 6.54 -7.24 54.90
N LEU A 22 6.09 -7.53 53.66
CA LEU A 22 6.97 -7.81 52.51
C LEU A 22 6.92 -6.68 51.47
N CYS A 23 5.92 -5.80 51.51
CA CYS A 23 5.89 -4.65 50.60
C CYS A 23 6.96 -3.62 51.01
N PRO A 24 7.78 -3.10 50.09
CA PRO A 24 8.75 -2.07 50.44
C PRO A 24 8.07 -0.84 51.02
N GLU A 25 8.70 -0.20 52.00
CA GLU A 25 8.14 0.94 52.76
C GLU A 25 7.67 2.11 51.88
N LYS A 26 8.25 2.26 50.68
CA LYS A 26 7.95 3.32 49.72
C LYS A 26 7.10 2.86 48.54
N CYS A 27 6.47 1.69 48.63
CA CYS A 27 5.71 1.11 47.54
C CYS A 27 4.32 0.67 48.00
N ASP A 28 3.40 0.64 47.06
CA ASP A 28 2.06 0.10 47.22
C ASP A 28 1.96 -1.27 46.56
N CYS A 29 1.52 -2.28 47.31
CA CYS A 29 1.38 -3.64 46.80
C CYS A 29 -0.10 -4.07 46.74
N PHE A 30 -0.52 -4.59 45.59
CA PHE A 30 -1.88 -5.04 45.33
C PHE A 30 -1.88 -6.49 44.86
N GLN A 31 -2.73 -7.34 45.45
CA GLN A 31 -2.62 -8.80 45.25
C GLN A 31 -3.66 -9.41 44.30
N LEU A 32 -4.62 -8.64 43.78
CA LEU A 32 -5.73 -9.18 42.98
C LEU A 32 -5.94 -8.40 41.68
N PRO A 33 -6.00 -9.06 40.50
CA PRO A 33 -5.89 -10.50 40.23
C PRO A 33 -4.44 -11.04 40.12
N VAL A 34 -3.45 -10.15 40.08
CA VAL A 34 -2.02 -10.46 40.05
C VAL A 34 -1.28 -9.55 41.02
N LEU A 35 -0.13 -10.01 41.52
CA LEU A 35 0.68 -9.20 42.41
C LEU A 35 1.34 -8.05 41.65
N THR A 36 0.85 -6.84 41.94
CA THR A 36 1.31 -5.56 41.41
C THR A 36 2.03 -4.81 42.51
N VAL A 37 3.27 -4.39 42.25
CA VAL A 37 4.07 -3.57 43.15
C VAL A 37 4.31 -2.24 42.46
N ASN A 38 3.71 -1.18 42.99
CA ASN A 38 3.86 0.18 42.50
C ASN A 38 4.78 0.97 43.43
N CYS A 39 5.96 1.28 42.93
CA CYS A 39 7.00 2.06 43.56
C CYS A 39 7.25 3.39 42.81
N SER A 40 6.30 3.82 41.97
CA SER A 40 6.49 4.99 41.13
C SER A 40 6.52 6.28 41.93
N ASN A 41 7.33 7.25 41.51
CA ASN A 41 7.44 8.58 42.15
C ASN A 41 7.76 8.54 43.66
N SER A 42 8.55 7.56 44.08
CA SER A 42 8.90 7.31 45.49
C SER A 42 10.29 7.84 45.88
N GLY A 43 10.97 8.52 44.96
CA GLY A 43 12.33 9.03 45.16
C GLY A 43 13.37 7.93 45.36
N LEU A 44 13.16 6.76 44.76
CA LEU A 44 14.08 5.63 44.82
C LEU A 44 15.35 5.91 43.99
N ARG A 45 16.52 5.52 44.51
CA ARG A 45 17.81 5.56 43.78
C ARG A 45 18.28 4.17 43.37
N GLU A 46 17.76 3.16 44.04
CA GLU A 46 18.08 1.75 43.85
C GLU A 46 16.76 0.96 43.86
N ILE A 47 16.76 -0.19 43.19
CA ILE A 47 15.61 -1.09 43.20
C ILE A 47 15.56 -1.78 44.58
N PRO A 48 14.42 -1.72 45.32
CA PRO A 48 14.30 -2.37 46.62
C PRO A 48 14.53 -3.88 46.55
N ASP A 49 15.17 -4.46 47.57
CA ASP A 49 15.27 -5.91 47.73
C ASP A 49 13.88 -6.50 47.99
N LEU A 50 13.42 -7.33 47.05
CA LEU A 50 12.06 -7.90 47.03
C LEU A 50 12.09 -9.43 47.19
N LEU A 51 13.08 -9.94 47.93
CA LEU A 51 13.32 -11.37 48.09
C LEU A 51 12.08 -12.08 48.66
N GLY A 52 11.56 -13.06 47.91
CA GLY A 52 10.42 -13.90 48.32
C GLY A 52 9.06 -13.49 47.77
N ILE A 53 8.99 -12.47 46.90
CA ILE A 53 7.74 -11.95 46.34
C ILE A 53 7.60 -12.33 44.86
N GLU A 54 6.55 -13.07 44.52
CA GLU A 54 6.23 -13.44 43.14
C GLU A 54 5.55 -12.29 42.37
N ILE A 55 6.30 -11.23 42.10
CA ILE A 55 5.80 -10.04 41.41
C ILE A 55 5.43 -10.39 39.96
N ARG A 56 4.27 -9.93 39.50
CA ARG A 56 3.85 -10.01 38.09
C ARG A 56 3.95 -8.65 37.41
N ILE A 57 3.58 -7.57 38.10
CA ILE A 57 3.67 -6.20 37.58
C ILE A 57 4.50 -5.37 38.55
N LEU A 58 5.56 -4.74 38.04
CA LEU A 58 6.44 -3.87 38.80
C LEU A 58 6.52 -2.50 38.13
N ASP A 59 6.05 -1.47 38.83
CA ASP A 59 6.19 -0.08 38.39
C ASP A 59 7.23 0.63 39.25
N LEU A 60 8.34 1.02 38.64
CA LEU A 60 9.45 1.77 39.25
C LEU A 60 9.63 3.13 38.57
N SER A 61 8.62 3.61 37.85
CA SER A 61 8.72 4.83 37.05
C SER A 61 8.86 6.11 37.88
N TYR A 62 9.38 7.19 37.27
CA TYR A 62 9.55 8.50 37.92
C TYR A 62 10.40 8.44 39.19
N ASN A 63 11.51 7.71 39.14
CA ASN A 63 12.48 7.62 40.22
C ASN A 63 13.87 8.11 39.73
N TYR A 64 14.90 7.85 40.52
CA TYR A 64 16.29 8.21 40.23
C TYR A 64 17.17 6.96 40.09
N ILE A 65 16.59 5.85 39.63
CA ILE A 65 17.28 4.56 39.54
C ILE A 65 18.33 4.62 38.44
N THR A 66 19.52 4.11 38.76
CA THR A 66 20.65 3.97 37.81
C THR A 66 21.12 2.52 37.68
N ASP A 67 21.04 1.74 38.77
CA ASP A 67 21.52 0.36 38.83
C ASP A 67 20.39 -0.65 38.60
N LEU A 68 20.60 -1.55 37.65
CA LEU A 68 19.68 -2.63 37.27
C LEU A 68 20.15 -4.02 37.71
N THR A 69 21.25 -4.10 38.49
CA THR A 69 21.81 -5.36 39.00
C THR A 69 20.77 -6.29 39.64
N PRO A 70 19.79 -5.81 40.43
CA PRO A 70 18.73 -6.67 40.96
C PRO A 70 17.92 -7.44 39.89
N ILE A 71 17.70 -6.83 38.72
CA ILE A 71 17.03 -7.49 37.60
C ILE A 71 17.93 -8.59 37.03
N SER A 72 19.20 -8.28 36.76
CA SER A 72 20.19 -9.23 36.25
C SER A 72 20.47 -10.39 37.22
N ALA A 73 20.31 -10.16 38.53
CA ALA A 73 20.41 -11.19 39.57
C ALA A 73 19.17 -12.11 39.61
N GLY A 74 18.15 -11.85 38.80
CA GLY A 74 16.98 -12.70 38.66
C GLY A 74 15.92 -12.49 39.74
N LEU A 75 15.88 -11.34 40.42
CA LEU A 75 14.86 -11.08 41.45
C LEU A 75 13.43 -11.07 40.87
N PHE A 76 13.27 -10.77 39.58
CA PHE A 76 11.96 -10.59 38.93
C PHE A 76 11.66 -11.65 37.86
N GLN A 77 12.11 -12.90 38.06
CA GLN A 77 11.96 -13.99 37.08
C GLN A 77 10.51 -14.27 36.65
N ASN A 78 9.53 -13.96 37.51
CA ASN A 78 8.11 -14.17 37.23
C ASN A 78 7.39 -12.91 36.74
N ALA A 79 8.08 -11.77 36.65
CA ALA A 79 7.46 -10.53 36.22
C ALA A 79 7.01 -10.63 34.77
N THR A 80 5.80 -10.16 34.51
CA THR A 80 5.24 -10.01 33.17
C THR A 80 5.32 -8.60 32.67
N GLU A 81 5.27 -7.62 33.59
CA GLU A 81 5.40 -6.21 33.24
C GLU A 81 6.39 -5.51 34.18
N ILE A 82 7.34 -4.77 33.60
CA ILE A 82 8.31 -3.95 34.31
C ILE A 82 8.32 -2.57 33.67
N ILE A 83 8.04 -1.53 34.47
CA ILE A 83 8.02 -0.13 34.02
C ILE A 83 9.13 0.62 34.76
N LEU A 84 10.12 1.08 33.99
CA LEU A 84 11.31 1.82 34.45
C LEU A 84 11.37 3.22 33.83
N ASP A 85 10.24 3.72 33.34
CA ASP A 85 10.14 5.01 32.66
C ASP A 85 10.59 6.17 33.57
N HIS A 86 11.18 7.23 33.00
CA HIS A 86 11.56 8.43 33.76
C HIS A 86 12.49 8.13 34.94
N ASN A 87 13.61 7.45 34.65
CA ASN A 87 14.68 7.19 35.60
C ASN A 87 16.00 7.79 35.08
N SER A 88 17.13 7.43 35.69
CA SER A 88 18.47 7.89 35.30
C SER A 88 19.35 6.73 34.80
N ILE A 89 18.76 5.71 34.19
CA ILE A 89 19.47 4.52 33.71
C ILE A 89 20.37 4.91 32.52
N GLU A 90 21.66 4.57 32.60
CA GLU A 90 22.65 4.86 31.56
C GLU A 90 23.14 3.61 30.82
N VAL A 91 23.20 2.47 31.51
CA VAL A 91 23.78 1.21 31.01
C VAL A 91 22.77 0.09 31.18
N ILE A 92 22.60 -0.71 30.12
CA ILE A 92 21.87 -1.98 30.18
C ILE A 92 22.88 -3.12 30.33
N PRO A 93 22.90 -3.83 31.49
CA PRO A 93 23.76 -4.99 31.69
C PRO A 93 23.49 -6.10 30.66
N ASP A 94 24.51 -6.91 30.38
CA ASP A 94 24.42 -8.05 29.49
C ASP A 94 23.33 -9.03 29.95
N SER A 95 22.50 -9.48 29.00
CA SER A 95 21.51 -10.53 29.22
C SER A 95 20.57 -10.27 30.41
N ILE A 96 20.28 -9.00 30.69
CA ILE A 96 19.55 -8.55 31.90
C ILE A 96 18.19 -9.25 32.11
N PHE A 97 17.52 -9.66 31.03
CA PHE A 97 16.22 -10.34 31.08
C PHE A 97 16.29 -11.81 30.63
N ARG A 98 17.47 -12.42 30.66
CA ARG A 98 17.63 -13.83 30.27
C ARG A 98 16.82 -14.75 31.18
N GLY A 99 16.04 -15.63 30.58
CA GLY A 99 15.18 -16.58 31.29
C GLY A 99 13.85 -15.99 31.77
N ILE A 100 13.66 -14.67 31.65
CA ILE A 100 12.40 -13.99 31.96
C ILE A 100 11.57 -13.92 30.67
N ARG A 101 10.26 -14.19 30.79
CA ARG A 101 9.30 -13.90 29.72
C ARG A 101 8.59 -12.61 30.10
N ILE A 102 8.53 -11.64 29.19
CA ILE A 102 7.97 -10.32 29.46
C ILE A 102 6.85 -10.02 28.48
N HIS A 103 5.74 -9.45 28.97
CA HIS A 103 4.68 -8.92 28.14
C HIS A 103 4.95 -7.44 27.87
N LYS A 104 5.39 -6.68 28.87
CA LYS A 104 5.72 -5.27 28.70
C LYS A 104 6.97 -4.89 29.49
N LEU A 105 7.99 -4.42 28.80
CA LEU A 105 9.14 -3.75 29.40
C LEU A 105 9.24 -2.34 28.83
N SER A 106 9.08 -1.35 29.69
CA SER A 106 9.20 0.06 29.30
C SER A 106 10.35 0.68 30.06
N ILE A 107 11.33 1.23 29.33
CA ILE A 107 12.51 1.93 29.90
C ILE A 107 12.60 3.32 29.25
N ARG A 108 11.46 3.97 29.06
CA ARG A 108 11.38 5.23 28.33
C ARG A 108 11.95 6.38 29.14
N ASN A 109 12.42 7.41 28.46
CA ASN A 109 12.89 8.63 29.13
C ASN A 109 13.95 8.34 30.21
N ASN A 110 15.03 7.70 29.76
CA ASN A 110 16.22 7.42 30.55
C ASN A 110 17.44 8.04 29.83
N ARG A 111 18.65 7.70 30.27
CA ARG A 111 19.91 8.26 29.76
C ARG A 111 20.72 7.22 28.97
N ILE A 112 20.06 6.20 28.43
CA ILE A 112 20.72 5.10 27.72
C ILE A 112 21.27 5.62 26.40
N ARG A 113 22.60 5.59 26.26
CA ARG A 113 23.28 6.00 25.03
C ARG A 113 23.63 4.85 24.11
N LYS A 114 23.86 3.65 24.66
CA LYS A 114 24.29 2.49 23.90
C LYS A 114 23.62 1.22 24.42
N LEU A 115 23.21 0.35 23.50
CA LEU A 115 22.96 -1.05 23.80
C LEU A 115 24.24 -1.82 23.48
N GLY A 116 24.87 -2.34 24.52
CA GLY A 116 26.10 -3.13 24.40
C GLY A 116 25.84 -4.49 23.77
N THR A 117 26.94 -5.19 23.46
CA THR A 117 26.89 -6.58 23.04
C THR A 117 26.10 -7.40 24.07
N ASN A 118 25.15 -8.21 23.61
CA ASN A 118 24.32 -9.08 24.45
C ASN A 118 23.33 -8.39 25.42
N SER A 119 23.11 -7.06 25.39
CA SER A 119 22.20 -6.39 26.34
C SER A 119 20.83 -7.09 26.48
N PHE A 120 20.19 -7.44 25.36
CA PHE A 120 18.92 -8.17 25.28
C PHE A 120 19.07 -9.55 24.62
N LYS A 121 20.22 -10.21 24.81
CA LYS A 121 20.43 -11.57 24.31
C LYS A 121 19.44 -12.55 24.95
N GLU A 122 18.88 -13.44 24.13
CA GLU A 122 17.88 -14.44 24.51
C GLU A 122 16.63 -13.83 25.18
N PHE A 123 16.32 -12.56 24.90
CA PHE A 123 15.15 -11.90 25.47
C PHE A 123 13.85 -12.43 24.87
N ARG A 124 12.88 -12.79 25.72
CA ARG A 124 11.66 -13.48 25.29
C ARG A 124 10.42 -12.70 25.67
N GLY A 125 9.57 -12.44 24.67
CA GLY A 125 8.20 -12.04 24.92
C GLY A 125 7.35 -13.20 25.45
N PHE A 126 6.15 -12.91 25.94
CA PHE A 126 5.14 -13.93 26.20
C PHE A 126 4.42 -14.40 24.92
N ASN A 127 4.24 -13.48 23.97
CA ASN A 127 3.43 -13.65 22.77
C ASN A 127 3.66 -12.45 21.82
N SER A 128 3.05 -12.47 20.64
CA SER A 128 3.23 -11.40 19.63
C SER A 128 2.73 -10.00 20.02
N SER A 129 2.03 -9.82 21.14
CA SER A 129 1.68 -8.49 21.67
C SER A 129 2.70 -7.94 22.67
N SER A 130 3.74 -8.72 22.98
CA SER A 130 4.76 -8.32 23.95
C SER A 130 5.60 -7.17 23.40
N ILE A 131 6.00 -6.22 24.25
CA ILE A 131 6.68 -4.99 23.84
C ILE A 131 7.87 -4.64 24.74
N LEU A 132 8.96 -4.24 24.09
CA LEU A 132 10.08 -3.51 24.64
C LEU A 132 10.05 -2.07 24.12
N ASP A 133 9.88 -1.10 25.01
CA ASP A 133 9.85 0.32 24.69
C ASP A 133 11.09 1.04 25.24
N LEU A 134 11.99 1.40 24.34
CA LEU A 134 13.23 2.13 24.59
C LEU A 134 13.16 3.60 24.15
N ARG A 135 11.97 4.11 23.82
CA ARG A 135 11.81 5.48 23.30
C ARG A 135 12.22 6.54 24.31
N VAL A 136 12.53 7.73 23.81
CA VAL A 136 12.97 8.89 24.59
C VAL A 136 14.27 8.59 25.34
N ASN A 137 15.16 7.79 24.76
CA ASN A 137 16.54 7.65 25.21
C ASN A 137 17.47 8.31 24.18
N PRO A 138 18.60 8.91 24.60
CA PRO A 138 19.60 9.48 23.70
C PRO A 138 20.45 8.37 23.06
N LEU A 139 19.81 7.37 22.47
CA LEU A 139 20.47 6.19 21.92
C LEU A 139 21.26 6.55 20.66
N GLU A 140 22.54 6.19 20.66
CA GLU A 140 23.52 6.47 19.61
C GLU A 140 24.07 5.19 18.97
N LEU A 141 24.02 4.06 19.69
CA LEU A 141 24.57 2.80 19.20
C LEU A 141 23.75 1.59 19.64
N ILE A 142 23.49 0.68 18.70
CA ILE A 142 23.12 -0.71 18.97
C ILE A 142 24.24 -1.59 18.46
N SER A 143 25.02 -2.15 19.39
CA SER A 143 26.15 -3.00 19.06
C SER A 143 25.71 -4.36 18.51
N GLY A 144 26.63 -5.03 17.79
CA GLY A 144 26.42 -6.39 17.31
C GLY A 144 25.98 -7.34 18.43
N SER A 145 25.04 -8.24 18.12
CA SER A 145 24.43 -9.19 19.07
C SER A 145 23.68 -8.56 20.25
N ALA A 146 23.37 -7.26 20.24
CA ALA A 146 22.57 -6.64 21.31
C ALA A 146 21.23 -7.35 21.52
N PHE A 147 20.58 -7.83 20.46
CA PHE A 147 19.31 -8.56 20.51
C PHE A 147 19.45 -10.04 20.12
N ALA A 148 20.65 -10.63 20.25
CA ALA A 148 20.89 -11.98 19.74
C ALA A 148 19.88 -13.01 20.26
N TYR A 149 19.19 -13.72 19.35
CA TYR A 149 18.18 -14.74 19.69
C TYR A 149 16.98 -14.22 20.50
N ALA A 150 16.70 -12.92 20.46
CA ALA A 150 15.46 -12.38 21.00
C ALA A 150 14.26 -12.88 20.18
N ARG A 151 13.11 -13.09 20.83
CA ARG A 151 11.92 -13.62 20.15
C ARG A 151 10.61 -13.19 20.77
N GLU A 152 9.55 -13.23 19.96
CA GLU A 152 8.18 -13.01 20.38
C GLU A 152 7.95 -11.63 21.01
N ILE A 153 8.77 -10.63 20.69
CA ILE A 153 8.70 -9.31 21.32
C ILE A 153 8.88 -8.18 20.30
N ALA A 154 7.97 -7.22 20.32
CA ALA A 154 8.08 -6.00 19.54
C ALA A 154 9.11 -5.06 20.17
N VAL A 155 10.00 -4.50 19.37
CA VAL A 155 11.06 -3.59 19.83
C VAL A 155 10.77 -2.21 19.27
N VAL A 156 10.61 -1.22 20.15
CA VAL A 156 10.37 0.18 19.77
C VAL A 156 11.49 1.05 20.31
N ILE A 157 12.21 1.72 19.42
CA ILE A 157 13.42 2.48 19.70
C ILE A 157 13.27 3.91 19.19
N SER A 158 13.84 4.87 19.91
CA SER A 158 14.20 6.18 19.39
C SER A 158 15.64 6.49 19.77
N GLY A 159 16.21 7.56 19.22
CA GLY A 159 17.60 7.93 19.44
C GLY A 159 17.90 9.30 18.87
N THR A 160 19.17 9.69 18.91
CA THR A 160 19.64 10.96 18.34
C THR A 160 20.35 10.68 17.01
N ASN A 161 21.58 10.19 17.09
CA ASN A 161 22.41 9.78 15.97
C ASN A 161 22.64 8.27 16.04
N LEU A 162 21.59 7.50 15.77
CA LEU A 162 21.58 6.06 15.99
C LEU A 162 22.32 5.32 14.89
N ARG A 163 23.38 4.61 15.28
CA ARG A 163 24.03 3.59 14.47
C ARG A 163 23.60 2.19 14.91
N ILE A 164 23.27 1.33 13.95
CA ILE A 164 23.00 -0.09 14.17
C ILE A 164 24.12 -0.89 13.52
N ASP A 165 24.95 -1.52 14.33
CA ASP A 165 26.09 -2.30 13.86
C ASP A 165 25.64 -3.61 13.18
N PRO A 166 26.51 -4.21 12.35
CA PRO A 166 26.25 -5.54 11.80
C PRO A 166 25.93 -6.55 12.90
N TYR A 167 25.02 -7.48 12.61
CA TYR A 167 24.58 -8.53 13.54
C TYR A 167 23.87 -8.03 14.81
N ALA A 168 23.47 -6.75 14.90
CA ALA A 168 22.74 -6.21 16.06
C ALA A 168 21.50 -7.05 16.43
N PHE A 169 20.76 -7.52 15.42
CA PHE A 169 19.58 -8.38 15.53
C PHE A 169 19.85 -9.82 15.08
N TYR A 170 21.05 -10.33 15.33
CA TYR A 170 21.44 -11.66 14.86
C TYR A 170 20.55 -12.77 15.44
N GLY A 171 19.98 -13.60 14.56
CA GLY A 171 19.24 -14.79 14.97
C GLY A 171 17.95 -14.50 15.73
N VAL A 172 17.41 -13.29 15.64
CA VAL A 172 16.08 -13.00 16.18
C VAL A 172 15.02 -13.82 15.44
N TYR A 173 13.96 -14.21 16.15
CA TYR A 173 12.94 -15.11 15.61
C TYR A 173 11.54 -14.70 16.05
N ASP A 174 10.55 -14.77 15.17
CA ASP A 174 9.14 -14.42 15.46
C ASP A 174 9.00 -13.02 16.09
N ILE A 175 9.72 -12.04 15.56
CA ILE A 175 9.64 -10.65 16.01
C ILE A 175 8.40 -10.00 15.38
N PRO A 176 7.39 -9.59 16.17
CA PRO A 176 6.16 -9.02 15.63
C PRO A 176 6.40 -7.67 14.95
N ARG A 177 7.28 -6.85 15.52
CA ARG A 177 7.55 -5.50 15.02
C ARG A 177 8.90 -4.98 15.50
N ILE A 178 9.69 -4.41 14.59
CA ILE A 178 10.83 -3.54 14.92
C ILE A 178 10.49 -2.13 14.45
N ALA A 179 10.45 -1.19 15.37
CA ALA A 179 10.04 0.18 15.11
C ALA A 179 11.11 1.18 15.57
N ILE A 180 11.57 2.03 14.65
CA ILE A 180 12.57 3.07 14.90
C ILE A 180 11.93 4.42 14.61
N HIS A 181 11.71 5.21 15.65
CA HIS A 181 10.99 6.48 15.57
C HIS A 181 11.84 7.65 16.03
N ASP A 182 11.61 8.82 15.42
CA ASP A 182 12.12 10.10 15.90
C ASP A 182 13.66 10.05 16.11
N VAL A 183 14.39 9.73 15.03
CA VAL A 183 15.87 9.66 15.00
C VAL A 183 16.40 10.69 14.00
N GLU A 184 17.24 11.62 14.47
CA GLU A 184 17.77 12.69 13.62
C GLU A 184 18.74 12.18 12.55
N SER A 185 19.59 11.21 12.88
CA SER A 185 20.46 10.52 11.91
C SER A 185 20.45 9.03 12.20
N LEU A 186 20.02 8.22 11.23
CA LEU A 186 19.98 6.78 11.32
C LEU A 186 20.98 6.17 10.32
N ASP A 187 21.91 5.37 10.84
CA ASP A 187 22.89 4.61 10.08
C ASP A 187 22.72 3.13 10.37
N ILE A 188 22.21 2.36 9.41
CA ILE A 188 22.03 0.91 9.54
C ILE A 188 23.09 0.24 8.70
N GLN A 189 23.96 -0.50 9.36
CA GLN A 189 25.05 -1.17 8.67
C GLN A 189 24.58 -2.45 7.96
N PRO A 190 25.17 -2.80 6.81
CA PRO A 190 24.88 -4.05 6.12
C PRO A 190 24.98 -5.27 7.05
N GLY A 191 23.99 -6.16 6.97
CA GLY A 191 23.92 -7.35 7.84
C GLY A 191 23.47 -7.09 9.28
N ALA A 192 22.95 -5.89 9.61
CA ALA A 192 22.36 -5.63 10.93
C ALA A 192 21.27 -6.64 11.34
N PHE A 193 20.56 -7.20 10.35
CA PHE A 193 19.45 -8.15 10.51
C PHE A 193 19.77 -9.56 10.01
N THR A 194 21.04 -9.96 10.01
CA THR A 194 21.41 -11.31 9.56
C THR A 194 20.70 -12.37 10.38
N ASN A 195 20.06 -13.32 9.68
CA ASN A 195 19.29 -14.42 10.28
C ASN A 195 18.09 -13.95 11.13
N ALA A 196 17.48 -12.81 10.78
CA ALA A 196 16.29 -12.29 11.42
C ALA A 196 15.02 -12.89 10.79
N GLU A 197 14.70 -14.12 11.18
CA GLU A 197 13.57 -14.85 10.61
C GLU A 197 12.24 -14.45 11.26
N ASN A 198 11.17 -14.42 10.46
CA ASN A 198 9.82 -14.07 10.93
C ASN A 198 9.72 -12.68 11.58
N VAL A 199 10.44 -11.69 11.05
CA VAL A 199 10.22 -10.28 11.39
C VAL A 199 9.00 -9.81 10.60
N ARG A 200 7.84 -9.71 11.25
CA ARG A 200 6.57 -9.43 10.55
C ARG A 200 6.44 -7.98 10.11
N GLN A 201 6.88 -7.04 10.95
CA GLN A 201 6.74 -5.62 10.66
C GLN A 201 8.03 -4.87 10.94
N MET A 202 8.41 -4.00 10.02
CA MET A 202 9.49 -3.04 10.20
C MET A 202 8.97 -1.63 9.92
N GLU A 203 9.08 -0.75 10.91
CA GLU A 203 8.60 0.62 10.84
C GLU A 203 9.74 1.61 11.10
N MET A 204 9.93 2.55 10.17
CA MET A 204 10.82 3.69 10.34
C MET A 204 10.00 4.95 10.20
N ARG A 205 9.94 5.76 11.24
CA ARG A 205 9.11 6.97 11.26
C ARG A 205 9.91 8.17 11.72
N LYS A 206 9.85 9.28 10.96
CA LYS A 206 10.59 10.50 11.32
C LYS A 206 12.07 10.21 11.55
N VAL A 207 12.69 9.58 10.55
CA VAL A 207 14.12 9.26 10.55
C VAL A 207 14.80 9.92 9.36
N HIS A 208 16.08 10.30 9.50
CA HIS A 208 16.90 10.71 8.36
C HIS A 208 17.97 9.66 8.12
N LEU A 209 17.95 9.02 6.96
CA LEU A 209 18.98 8.09 6.53
C LEU A 209 19.85 8.79 5.48
N ASN A 210 21.17 8.74 5.69
CA ASN A 210 22.12 9.20 4.68
C ASN A 210 22.09 8.29 3.46
N SER A 211 22.03 6.98 3.67
CA SER A 211 21.81 6.01 2.60
C SER A 211 21.15 4.74 3.15
N ILE A 212 20.52 3.98 2.26
CA ILE A 212 20.25 2.56 2.48
C ILE A 212 21.24 1.79 1.61
N ALA A 213 22.26 1.21 2.23
CA ALA A 213 23.30 0.48 1.55
C ALA A 213 22.79 -0.88 1.02
N ALA A 214 23.49 -1.46 0.06
CA ALA A 214 23.21 -2.81 -0.42
C ALA A 214 23.19 -3.82 0.76
N PHE A 215 22.21 -4.74 0.76
CA PHE A 215 22.09 -5.80 1.78
C PHE A 215 21.85 -5.31 3.22
N THR A 216 21.41 -4.06 3.41
CA THR A 216 21.08 -3.51 4.75
C THR A 216 20.09 -4.40 5.51
N PHE A 217 19.08 -4.91 4.83
CA PHE A 217 18.02 -5.74 5.41
C PHE A 217 18.16 -7.24 5.11
N GLN A 218 19.37 -7.68 4.74
CA GLN A 218 19.63 -9.08 4.39
C GLN A 218 19.33 -10.02 5.56
N GLY A 219 18.52 -11.05 5.30
CA GLY A 219 18.15 -12.08 6.26
C GLY A 219 16.77 -11.90 6.87
N ILE A 220 16.08 -10.79 6.58
CA ILE A 220 14.68 -10.59 6.99
C ILE A 220 13.77 -11.49 6.14
N THR A 221 13.11 -12.44 6.81
CA THR A 221 12.12 -13.32 6.17
C THR A 221 10.74 -13.19 6.81
N ASN A 222 9.73 -13.53 6.03
CA ASN A 222 8.30 -13.51 6.37
C ASN A 222 7.81 -12.13 6.82
N ILE A 223 8.30 -11.08 6.13
CA ILE A 223 7.84 -9.70 6.31
C ILE A 223 6.41 -9.56 5.79
N GLU A 224 5.54 -8.99 6.60
CA GLU A 224 4.18 -8.57 6.22
C GLU A 224 4.20 -7.10 5.79
N SER A 225 4.94 -6.26 6.51
CA SER A 225 4.97 -4.82 6.25
C SER A 225 6.32 -4.19 6.55
N PHE A 226 6.86 -3.44 5.59
CA PHE A 226 8.03 -2.60 5.72
C PHE A 226 7.61 -1.15 5.40
N VAL A 227 7.56 -0.29 6.41
CA VAL A 227 7.01 1.06 6.31
C VAL A 227 8.08 2.10 6.65
N PHE A 228 8.33 3.00 5.72
CA PHE A 228 9.03 4.27 5.93
C PHE A 228 8.00 5.39 5.92
N LYS A 229 8.00 6.24 6.95
CA LYS A 229 7.04 7.34 7.09
C LYS A 229 7.68 8.63 7.56
N ASN A 230 7.45 9.73 6.86
CA ASN A 230 8.03 11.04 7.20
C ASN A 230 9.56 10.95 7.32
N CYS A 231 10.22 10.31 6.35
CA CYS A 231 11.67 10.09 6.41
C CYS A 231 12.40 10.98 5.40
N VAL A 232 13.67 11.25 5.63
CA VAL A 232 14.55 11.83 4.61
C VAL A 232 15.53 10.74 4.19
N LEU A 233 15.62 10.45 2.90
CA LEU A 233 16.47 9.42 2.32
C LEU A 233 17.34 10.06 1.24
N ARG A 234 18.63 10.28 1.50
CA ARG A 234 19.49 10.94 0.48
C ARG A 234 19.87 9.99 -0.65
N ASP A 235 20.15 8.72 -0.34
CA ASP A 235 20.54 7.73 -1.34
C ASP A 235 19.97 6.34 -1.02
N ILE A 236 19.72 5.55 -2.06
CA ILE A 236 19.28 4.16 -1.98
C ILE A 236 20.13 3.35 -2.96
N GLU A 237 21.01 2.50 -2.44
CA GLU A 237 21.86 1.68 -3.31
C GLU A 237 21.06 0.57 -4.01
N ALA A 238 21.61 0.05 -5.11
CA ALA A 238 21.11 -1.19 -5.68
C ALA A 238 21.18 -2.32 -4.63
N TYR A 239 20.25 -3.27 -4.66
CA TYR A 239 20.16 -4.38 -3.69
C TYR A 239 19.90 -3.94 -2.23
N ALA A 240 19.46 -2.70 -1.98
CA ALA A 240 19.14 -2.22 -0.64
C ALA A 240 18.15 -3.13 0.12
N PHE A 241 17.18 -3.72 -0.58
CA PHE A 241 16.18 -4.64 -0.04
C PHE A 241 16.43 -6.11 -0.41
N ALA A 242 17.61 -6.45 -0.93
CA ALA A 242 17.90 -7.82 -1.33
C ALA A 242 17.75 -8.80 -0.17
N SER A 243 17.15 -9.96 -0.46
CA SER A 243 16.81 -11.01 0.53
C SER A 243 15.74 -10.62 1.54
N VAL A 244 15.01 -9.51 1.35
CA VAL A 244 13.75 -9.26 2.06
C VAL A 244 12.67 -10.11 1.43
N HIS A 245 12.25 -11.17 2.12
CA HIS A 245 11.32 -12.16 1.59
C HIS A 245 10.06 -12.27 2.44
N TYR A 246 8.92 -12.40 1.78
CA TYR A 246 7.68 -12.87 2.37
C TYR A 246 7.55 -14.40 2.21
N ALA A 247 6.96 -15.09 3.20
CA ALA A 247 6.60 -16.52 3.09
C ALA A 247 5.39 -16.64 2.19
N SER A 248 5.56 -17.21 1.00
CA SER A 248 4.46 -17.53 0.08
C SER A 248 3.42 -18.45 0.73
N GLY A 249 2.45 -17.87 1.44
CA GLY A 249 1.37 -18.58 2.15
C GLY A 249 -0.03 -18.18 1.70
N ALA A 250 -0.18 -17.06 1.00
CA ALA A 250 -1.48 -16.60 0.49
C ALA A 250 -1.33 -15.91 -0.88
N MET A 251 -0.80 -16.60 -1.89
CA MET A 251 -1.15 -16.21 -3.26
C MET A 251 -2.59 -16.64 -3.51
N ASN A 252 -3.52 -15.78 -3.14
CA ASN A 252 -4.93 -15.95 -3.41
C ASN A 252 -5.10 -16.05 -4.95
N THR A 253 -5.56 -17.22 -5.43
CA THR A 253 -5.90 -17.48 -6.84
C THR A 253 -7.16 -16.74 -7.27
N GLN A 254 -7.69 -15.86 -6.42
CA GLN A 254 -8.83 -15.01 -6.71
C GLN A 254 -8.44 -13.86 -7.66
N ASN A 255 -9.35 -13.57 -8.58
CA ASN A 255 -9.24 -12.56 -9.63
C ASN A 255 -9.35 -11.10 -9.12
N GLU A 256 -9.57 -10.90 -7.82
CA GLU A 256 -9.62 -9.59 -7.17
C GLU A 256 -8.49 -9.49 -6.14
N ILE A 257 -7.76 -8.37 -6.14
CA ILE A 257 -6.77 -8.08 -5.09
C ILE A 257 -7.52 -7.57 -3.88
N ASN A 258 -7.66 -8.40 -2.85
CA ASN A 258 -8.12 -7.89 -1.56
C ASN A 258 -6.97 -7.18 -0.85
N GLN A 259 -7.27 -6.08 -0.15
CA GLN A 259 -6.27 -5.33 0.61
C GLN A 259 -5.58 -6.19 1.68
N SER A 260 -6.26 -7.22 2.17
CA SER A 260 -5.71 -8.27 3.05
C SER A 260 -4.65 -9.13 2.38
N ASP A 261 -4.76 -9.40 1.07
CA ASP A 261 -3.80 -10.22 0.32
C ASP A 261 -2.52 -9.42 0.05
N VAL A 262 -2.64 -8.10 -0.08
CA VAL A 262 -1.51 -7.17 -0.22
C VAL A 262 -0.75 -7.03 1.09
N ILE A 263 -1.45 -6.81 2.20
CA ILE A 263 -0.82 -6.67 3.53
C ILE A 263 -0.27 -8.02 3.99
N GLY A 264 -1.03 -9.09 3.77
CA GLY A 264 -0.64 -10.45 4.11
C GLY A 264 0.41 -11.05 3.17
N GLY A 265 0.75 -10.39 2.06
CA GLY A 265 1.70 -10.83 1.02
C GLY A 265 3.09 -10.17 1.09
N GLY A 266 3.35 -9.36 2.11
CA GLY A 266 4.56 -8.55 2.23
C GLY A 266 4.46 -7.26 1.40
N ALA A 267 4.53 -6.12 2.07
CA ALA A 267 4.46 -4.80 1.43
C ALA A 267 5.65 -3.91 1.82
N VAL A 268 6.22 -3.19 0.85
CA VAL A 268 7.18 -2.09 1.09
C VAL A 268 6.50 -0.76 0.79
N SER A 269 6.52 0.15 1.76
CA SER A 269 5.80 1.41 1.72
C SER A 269 6.72 2.58 2.08
N PHE A 270 6.74 3.60 1.23
CA PHE A 270 7.30 4.92 1.54
C PHE A 270 6.18 5.95 1.55
N GLU A 271 5.95 6.60 2.69
CA GLU A 271 4.92 7.62 2.87
C GLU A 271 5.54 8.92 3.35
N ALA A 272 5.39 9.99 2.57
CA ALA A 272 5.95 11.30 2.90
C ALA A 272 7.48 11.23 3.14
N CYS A 273 8.19 10.48 2.30
CA CYS A 273 9.65 10.34 2.39
C CYS A 273 10.33 11.20 1.33
N GLU A 274 11.33 11.99 1.67
CA GLU A 274 12.03 12.84 0.70
C GLU A 274 13.19 12.06 0.03
N PHE A 275 13.01 11.69 -1.24
CA PHE A 275 14.06 11.16 -2.14
C PHE A 275 13.70 11.40 -3.62
N ASP A 276 14.68 11.69 -4.48
CA ASP A 276 14.41 12.11 -5.88
C ASP A 276 14.25 10.93 -6.86
N VAL A 277 15.08 9.90 -6.71
CA VAL A 277 15.16 8.80 -7.67
C VAL A 277 14.96 7.47 -6.96
N LEU A 278 14.16 6.58 -7.56
CA LEU A 278 14.17 5.16 -7.24
C LEU A 278 15.15 4.42 -8.18
N PRO A 279 16.32 3.98 -7.69
CA PRO A 279 17.37 3.45 -8.57
C PRO A 279 17.08 2.06 -9.15
N SER A 280 17.92 1.66 -10.12
CA SER A 280 17.86 0.33 -10.72
C SER A 280 18.23 -0.73 -9.68
N ASP A 281 17.63 -1.91 -9.79
CA ASP A 281 17.95 -3.07 -8.95
C ASP A 281 17.77 -2.84 -7.41
N THR A 282 17.12 -1.76 -6.96
CA THR A 282 16.83 -1.50 -5.52
C THR A 282 16.14 -2.68 -4.83
N PHE A 283 15.18 -3.31 -5.53
CA PHE A 283 14.41 -4.47 -5.06
C PHE A 283 14.82 -5.77 -5.75
N ARG A 284 16.04 -5.84 -6.30
CA ARG A 284 16.53 -7.09 -6.87
C ARG A 284 16.65 -8.15 -5.78
N ASP A 285 16.27 -9.38 -6.11
CA ASP A 285 16.24 -10.53 -5.19
C ASP A 285 15.34 -10.30 -3.96
N THR A 286 14.34 -9.44 -4.09
CA THR A 286 13.28 -9.17 -3.10
C THR A 286 12.01 -9.92 -3.50
N ASN A 287 11.28 -10.46 -2.52
CA ASN A 287 10.01 -11.16 -2.75
C ASN A 287 8.91 -10.53 -1.90
N VAL A 288 8.18 -9.59 -2.50
CA VAL A 288 7.08 -8.84 -1.87
C VAL A 288 5.89 -8.75 -2.82
N ALA A 289 4.67 -8.71 -2.29
CA ALA A 289 3.44 -8.60 -3.08
C ALA A 289 3.09 -7.16 -3.45
N SER A 290 3.58 -6.16 -2.71
CA SER A 290 3.20 -4.77 -2.96
C SER A 290 4.30 -3.76 -2.70
N ILE A 291 4.37 -2.76 -3.58
CA ILE A 291 5.21 -1.58 -3.39
C ILE A 291 4.31 -0.34 -3.49
N SER A 292 4.37 0.51 -2.48
CA SER A 292 3.64 1.78 -2.42
C SER A 292 4.60 2.92 -2.13
N ILE A 293 4.61 3.95 -2.97
CA ILE A 293 5.35 5.19 -2.74
C ILE A 293 4.38 6.35 -2.84
N SER A 294 4.22 7.10 -1.77
CA SER A 294 3.23 8.17 -1.70
C SER A 294 3.74 9.44 -1.03
N ARG A 295 3.42 10.60 -1.62
CA ARG A 295 3.83 11.92 -1.11
C ARG A 295 5.35 12.06 -0.94
N SER A 296 6.14 11.36 -1.74
CA SER A 296 7.60 11.24 -1.55
C SER A 296 8.42 12.07 -2.53
N ALA A 297 7.77 12.92 -3.33
CA ALA A 297 8.42 13.83 -4.30
C ALA A 297 9.37 13.15 -5.32
N ILE A 298 9.29 11.83 -5.51
CA ILE A 298 10.14 11.12 -6.47
C ILE A 298 9.89 11.65 -7.88
N GLY A 299 10.95 12.14 -8.53
CA GLY A 299 10.88 12.70 -9.88
C GLY A 299 11.07 11.64 -10.97
N ARG A 300 11.81 10.57 -10.65
CA ARG A 300 12.25 9.56 -11.63
C ARG A 300 12.26 8.16 -11.03
N ILE A 301 11.84 7.20 -11.85
CA ILE A 301 12.04 5.78 -11.61
C ILE A 301 13.06 5.28 -12.64
N ALA A 302 14.16 4.70 -12.18
CA ALA A 302 15.22 4.22 -13.06
C ALA A 302 14.74 3.05 -13.93
N ALA A 303 15.36 2.92 -15.11
CA ALA A 303 15.15 1.74 -15.96
C ALA A 303 15.51 0.47 -15.17
N HIS A 304 14.70 -0.58 -15.33
CA HIS A 304 14.92 -1.88 -14.68
C HIS A 304 14.79 -1.90 -13.14
N PHE A 305 14.18 -0.89 -12.50
CA PHE A 305 13.82 -1.01 -11.08
C PHE A 305 12.93 -2.24 -10.81
N SER A 306 12.17 -2.69 -11.82
CA SER A 306 11.30 -3.85 -11.79
C SER A 306 12.02 -5.21 -11.78
N ARG A 307 13.34 -5.24 -12.02
CA ARG A 307 14.06 -6.50 -12.24
C ARG A 307 14.02 -7.37 -10.98
N GLY A 308 13.58 -8.61 -11.13
CA GLY A 308 13.47 -9.57 -10.03
C GLY A 308 12.15 -9.51 -9.26
N LEU A 309 11.30 -8.51 -9.49
CA LEU A 309 9.98 -8.36 -8.83
C LEU A 309 8.90 -9.22 -9.51
N THR A 310 9.13 -10.52 -9.64
CA THR A 310 8.22 -11.43 -10.36
C THR A 310 6.96 -11.80 -9.56
N SER A 311 7.00 -11.69 -8.23
CA SER A 311 5.87 -11.98 -7.33
C SER A 311 5.01 -10.76 -7.02
N LEU A 312 5.37 -9.59 -7.58
CA LEU A 312 4.72 -8.33 -7.24
C LEU A 312 3.30 -8.29 -7.84
N LEU A 313 2.30 -8.05 -6.99
CA LEU A 313 0.88 -8.01 -7.35
C LEU A 313 0.35 -6.57 -7.49
N SER A 314 0.89 -5.63 -6.72
CA SER A 314 0.40 -4.25 -6.64
C SER A 314 1.53 -3.23 -6.66
N VAL A 315 1.42 -2.22 -7.52
CA VAL A 315 2.28 -1.03 -7.51
C VAL A 315 1.41 0.22 -7.39
N ARG A 316 1.67 1.02 -6.37
CA ARG A 316 0.97 2.29 -6.13
C ARG A 316 1.97 3.45 -6.02
N LEU A 317 1.87 4.40 -6.93
CA LEU A 317 2.70 5.60 -6.98
C LEU A 317 1.77 6.81 -6.93
N ILE A 318 1.56 7.37 -5.73
CA ILE A 318 0.48 8.34 -5.46
C ILE A 318 1.03 9.66 -4.92
N GLY A 319 0.77 10.78 -5.59
CA GLY A 319 1.19 12.09 -5.09
C GLY A 319 2.70 12.27 -5.10
N ASN A 320 3.39 11.81 -6.15
CA ASN A 320 4.82 12.07 -6.34
C ASN A 320 5.04 13.00 -7.53
N SER A 321 6.30 13.25 -7.92
CA SER A 321 6.67 14.21 -8.96
C SER A 321 7.12 13.52 -10.25
N ILE A 322 6.64 12.30 -10.51
CA ILE A 322 7.16 11.45 -11.59
C ILE A 322 6.82 12.06 -12.94
N ARG A 323 7.85 12.46 -13.70
CA ARG A 323 7.66 13.10 -15.00
C ARG A 323 7.44 12.16 -16.17
N GLN A 324 8.17 11.05 -16.17
CA GLN A 324 8.15 10.09 -17.25
C GLN A 324 8.43 8.69 -16.70
N LEU A 325 7.79 7.70 -17.32
CA LEU A 325 8.14 6.29 -17.17
C LEU A 325 8.91 5.85 -18.42
N SER A 326 10.02 5.14 -18.25
CA SER A 326 10.78 4.61 -19.38
C SER A 326 10.00 3.50 -20.09
N ALA A 327 10.25 3.31 -21.40
CA ALA A 327 9.74 2.15 -22.11
C ALA A 327 10.17 0.85 -21.39
N HIS A 328 9.26 -0.12 -21.27
CA HIS A 328 9.48 -1.38 -20.55
C HIS A 328 9.82 -1.23 -19.05
N ALA A 329 9.54 -0.08 -18.42
CA ALA A 329 9.83 0.16 -16.99
C ALA A 329 9.24 -0.93 -16.07
N LEU A 330 8.09 -1.51 -16.46
CA LEU A 330 7.35 -2.50 -15.67
C LEU A 330 7.45 -3.92 -16.22
N GLY A 331 8.27 -4.16 -17.25
CA GLY A 331 8.21 -5.38 -18.07
C GLY A 331 8.61 -6.68 -17.37
N SER A 332 9.21 -6.61 -16.17
CA SER A 332 9.55 -7.79 -15.36
C SER A 332 8.43 -8.21 -14.39
N MET A 333 7.43 -7.37 -14.16
CA MET A 333 6.35 -7.60 -13.20
C MET A 333 5.22 -8.41 -13.85
N VAL A 334 5.54 -9.66 -14.23
CA VAL A 334 4.63 -10.50 -15.02
C VAL A 334 3.29 -10.80 -14.30
N GLY A 335 3.34 -10.97 -12.98
CA GLY A 335 2.17 -11.23 -12.12
C GLY A 335 1.48 -9.97 -11.58
N LEU A 336 1.81 -8.77 -12.09
CA LEU A 336 1.22 -7.52 -11.62
C LEU A 336 -0.29 -7.49 -11.91
N LYS A 337 -1.11 -7.38 -10.86
CA LYS A 337 -2.57 -7.32 -10.95
C LYS A 337 -3.11 -5.88 -10.86
N GLU A 338 -2.45 -4.99 -10.12
CA GLU A 338 -2.87 -3.58 -9.94
C GLU A 338 -1.72 -2.61 -10.17
N LEU A 339 -1.99 -1.57 -10.97
CA LEU A 339 -1.13 -0.42 -11.15
C LEU A 339 -1.91 0.88 -10.91
N ILE A 340 -1.51 1.64 -9.89
CA ILE A 340 -2.08 2.95 -9.58
C ILE A 340 -0.99 4.01 -9.75
N LEU A 341 -1.20 4.92 -10.70
CA LEU A 341 -0.36 6.09 -10.97
C LEU A 341 -1.23 7.33 -10.76
N GLN A 342 -1.24 7.90 -9.57
CA GLN A 342 -2.15 8.99 -9.25
C GLN A 342 -1.41 10.24 -8.81
N ASP A 343 -1.88 11.41 -9.24
CA ASP A 343 -1.34 12.71 -8.83
C ASP A 343 0.19 12.74 -9.01
N ASN A 344 0.66 12.34 -10.20
CA ASN A 344 2.05 12.47 -10.62
C ASN A 344 2.14 13.40 -11.83
N ASP A 345 3.28 14.07 -11.96
CA ASP A 345 3.56 15.02 -13.02
C ASP A 345 3.88 14.33 -14.37
N ILE A 346 3.08 13.37 -14.85
CA ILE A 346 3.38 12.68 -16.11
C ILE A 346 3.07 13.60 -17.31
N ASP A 347 4.10 14.17 -17.96
CA ASP A 347 3.93 15.02 -19.16
C ASP A 347 3.89 14.20 -20.46
N ARG A 348 4.51 13.02 -20.44
CA ARG A 348 4.65 12.16 -21.61
C ARG A 348 4.64 10.70 -21.20
N LEU A 349 3.84 9.90 -21.92
CA LEU A 349 3.86 8.45 -21.80
C LEU A 349 4.45 7.82 -23.07
N PRO A 350 5.71 7.34 -23.05
CA PRO A 350 6.33 6.69 -24.21
C PRO A 350 5.59 5.43 -24.68
N GLY A 351 5.87 5.01 -25.91
CA GLY A 351 5.42 3.73 -26.44
C GLY A 351 6.02 2.55 -25.67
N TYR A 352 5.26 1.46 -25.53
CA TYR A 352 5.69 0.22 -24.86
C TYR A 352 6.01 0.35 -23.36
N THR A 353 5.54 1.41 -22.71
CA THR A 353 5.70 1.60 -21.25
C THR A 353 5.18 0.40 -20.45
N PHE A 354 4.02 -0.14 -20.85
CA PHE A 354 3.36 -1.28 -20.19
C PHE A 354 3.66 -2.63 -20.84
N LYS A 355 4.62 -2.72 -21.76
CA LYS A 355 4.94 -4.00 -22.39
C LYS A 355 5.57 -4.95 -21.37
N GLY A 356 4.94 -6.12 -21.19
CA GLY A 356 5.39 -7.19 -20.29
C GLY A 356 4.54 -7.39 -19.04
N VAL A 357 3.60 -6.48 -18.73
CA VAL A 357 2.58 -6.74 -17.70
C VAL A 357 1.47 -7.62 -18.29
N GLN A 358 1.39 -8.88 -17.87
CA GLN A 358 0.50 -9.87 -18.51
C GLN A 358 -0.82 -10.09 -17.73
N ASP A 359 -0.78 -9.99 -16.40
CA ASP A 359 -1.92 -10.35 -15.54
C ASP A 359 -2.68 -9.15 -14.96
N ILE A 360 -2.48 -7.95 -15.51
CA ILE A 360 -3.03 -6.71 -14.95
C ILE A 360 -4.55 -6.67 -15.04
N LYS A 361 -5.21 -6.42 -13.90
CA LYS A 361 -6.68 -6.35 -13.77
C LYS A 361 -7.17 -4.93 -13.59
N VAL A 362 -6.41 -4.11 -12.87
CA VAL A 362 -6.76 -2.72 -12.58
C VAL A 362 -5.58 -1.82 -12.94
N MET A 363 -5.82 -0.86 -13.84
CA MET A 363 -4.88 0.21 -14.13
C MET A 363 -5.58 1.55 -13.96
N LYS A 364 -5.11 2.38 -13.04
CA LYS A 364 -5.64 3.73 -12.82
C LYS A 364 -4.52 4.75 -12.98
N ILE A 365 -4.73 5.70 -13.88
CA ILE A 365 -3.81 6.80 -14.15
C ILE A 365 -4.56 8.10 -13.89
N GLN A 366 -4.16 8.89 -12.90
CA GLN A 366 -4.68 10.23 -12.70
C GLN A 366 -3.59 11.25 -13.03
N LEU A 367 -3.84 12.08 -14.03
CA LEU A 367 -2.95 13.13 -14.50
C LEU A 367 -3.02 14.34 -13.55
N SER A 368 -1.88 15.02 -13.36
CA SER A 368 -1.79 16.31 -12.65
C SER A 368 -1.27 17.45 -13.53
N GLN A 369 -0.94 17.16 -14.80
CA GLN A 369 -0.57 18.15 -15.80
C GLN A 369 -0.91 17.68 -17.22
N ASP A 370 -0.75 18.56 -18.20
CA ASP A 370 -0.96 18.26 -19.62
C ASP A 370 -0.08 17.07 -20.06
N THR A 371 -0.70 16.10 -20.75
CA THR A 371 -0.04 14.85 -21.09
C THR A 371 -0.18 14.50 -22.57
N SER A 372 0.93 14.13 -23.20
CA SER A 372 0.96 13.52 -24.53
C SER A 372 1.16 12.01 -24.45
N PHE A 373 0.18 11.25 -24.95
CA PHE A 373 0.32 9.81 -25.16
C PHE A 373 0.92 9.55 -26.55
N MET A 374 1.94 8.70 -26.61
CA MET A 374 2.66 8.36 -27.85
C MET A 374 2.05 7.13 -28.53
N THR A 375 2.41 6.89 -29.79
CA THR A 375 2.04 5.65 -30.47
C THR A 375 2.50 4.42 -29.65
N ASN A 376 1.64 3.42 -29.52
CA ASN A 376 1.85 2.18 -28.74
C ASN A 376 2.03 2.37 -27.22
N SER A 377 1.61 3.49 -26.61
CA SER A 377 1.71 3.68 -25.15
C SER A 377 1.06 2.57 -24.35
N PHE A 378 -0.07 2.03 -24.83
CA PHE A 378 -0.83 0.94 -24.19
C PHE A 378 -0.55 -0.45 -24.78
N SER A 379 0.48 -0.60 -25.59
CA SER A 379 0.86 -1.91 -26.12
C SER A 379 1.25 -2.88 -24.99
N GLY A 380 0.72 -4.10 -25.05
CA GLY A 380 0.95 -5.14 -24.05
C GLY A 380 -0.10 -5.18 -22.95
N VAL A 381 -1.04 -4.23 -22.92
CA VAL A 381 -2.15 -4.21 -21.97
C VAL A 381 -3.28 -5.11 -22.50
N HIS A 382 -3.48 -6.24 -21.83
CA HIS A 382 -4.42 -7.29 -22.25
C HIS A 382 -5.35 -7.71 -21.11
N ASP A 383 -6.62 -8.00 -21.44
CA ASP A 383 -7.61 -8.62 -20.54
C ASP A 383 -7.80 -7.93 -19.18
N VAL A 384 -7.77 -6.59 -19.20
CA VAL A 384 -7.89 -5.72 -18.02
C VAL A 384 -9.36 -5.55 -17.64
N ALA A 385 -9.71 -5.77 -16.37
CA ALA A 385 -11.07 -5.56 -15.89
C ALA A 385 -11.43 -4.06 -15.88
N HIS A 386 -10.49 -3.21 -15.47
CA HIS A 386 -10.72 -1.77 -15.40
C HIS A 386 -9.47 -0.95 -15.72
N LEU A 387 -9.55 -0.16 -16.81
CA LEU A 387 -8.56 0.83 -17.19
C LEU A 387 -9.18 2.22 -17.07
N ALA A 388 -8.69 3.05 -16.15
CA ALA A 388 -9.17 4.42 -15.96
C ALA A 388 -8.03 5.41 -16.16
N ILE A 389 -8.28 6.44 -16.98
CA ILE A 389 -7.44 7.63 -17.05
C ILE A 389 -8.30 8.82 -16.63
N SER A 390 -7.89 9.52 -15.59
CA SER A 390 -8.62 10.67 -15.06
C SER A 390 -7.73 11.89 -14.91
N GLY A 391 -8.35 13.04 -14.72
CA GLY A 391 -7.67 14.30 -14.44
C GLY A 391 -8.53 15.25 -13.60
N ARG A 392 -8.15 16.52 -13.61
CA ARG A 392 -8.89 17.67 -13.08
C ARG A 392 -9.11 18.72 -14.19
N GLY A 393 -9.05 18.30 -15.46
CA GLY A 393 -9.23 19.13 -16.65
C GLY A 393 -7.95 19.41 -17.44
N GLU A 394 -6.91 18.60 -17.25
CA GLU A 394 -5.64 18.70 -17.98
C GLU A 394 -5.83 18.34 -19.45
N ARG A 395 -5.07 19.00 -20.32
CA ARG A 395 -5.14 18.77 -21.76
C ARG A 395 -4.47 17.47 -22.13
N VAL A 396 -5.19 16.65 -22.89
CA VAL A 396 -4.69 15.35 -23.36
C VAL A 396 -4.65 15.30 -24.88
N ALA A 397 -3.51 14.87 -25.41
CA ALA A 397 -3.34 14.61 -26.83
C ALA A 397 -3.05 13.12 -27.08
N PHE A 398 -3.89 12.49 -27.90
CA PHE A 398 -3.67 11.14 -28.41
C PHE A 398 -3.03 11.20 -29.80
N GLN A 399 -1.91 10.52 -29.99
CA GLN A 399 -1.33 10.28 -31.31
C GLN A 399 -2.04 9.11 -32.02
N GLU A 400 -1.97 9.06 -33.36
CA GLU A 400 -2.44 7.89 -34.12
C GLU A 400 -1.75 6.62 -33.59
N GLY A 401 -2.55 5.60 -33.31
CA GLY A 401 -2.07 4.34 -32.74
C GLY A 401 -1.66 4.40 -31.26
N THR A 402 -2.11 5.40 -30.48
CA THR A 402 -1.90 5.42 -29.02
C THR A 402 -2.36 4.13 -28.34
N PHE A 403 -3.52 3.62 -28.75
CA PHE A 403 -4.15 2.41 -28.20
C PHE A 403 -3.83 1.14 -28.99
N SER A 404 -2.84 1.19 -29.89
CA SER A 404 -2.38 0.01 -30.63
C SER A 404 -1.87 -1.07 -29.67
N GLY A 405 -2.43 -2.26 -29.80
CA GLY A 405 -2.11 -3.40 -28.93
C GLY A 405 -2.92 -3.48 -27.63
N LEU A 406 -3.89 -2.58 -27.41
CA LEU A 406 -4.84 -2.67 -26.30
C LEU A 406 -5.94 -3.68 -26.64
N VAL A 407 -6.04 -4.78 -25.88
CA VAL A 407 -6.98 -5.86 -26.18
C VAL A 407 -7.74 -6.33 -24.93
N GLY A 408 -9.04 -6.54 -25.04
CA GLY A 408 -9.82 -7.28 -24.02
C GLY A 408 -10.16 -6.49 -22.76
N VAL A 409 -10.18 -5.15 -22.81
CA VAL A 409 -10.53 -4.33 -21.63
C VAL A 409 -12.03 -4.39 -21.37
N GLN A 410 -12.44 -4.78 -20.16
CA GLN A 410 -13.87 -4.84 -19.82
C GLN A 410 -14.47 -3.44 -19.61
N ARG A 411 -13.77 -2.56 -18.89
CA ARG A 411 -14.22 -1.18 -18.67
C ARG A 411 -13.06 -0.21 -18.84
N MET A 412 -13.15 0.63 -19.88
CA MET A 412 -12.24 1.73 -20.12
C MET A 412 -12.94 3.05 -19.82
N GLU A 413 -12.33 3.90 -18.99
CA GLU A 413 -12.88 5.21 -18.62
C GLU A 413 -11.86 6.32 -18.83
N LEU A 414 -12.28 7.38 -19.51
CA LEU A 414 -11.59 8.64 -19.64
C LEU A 414 -12.45 9.70 -18.95
N VAL A 415 -11.98 10.31 -17.86
CA VAL A 415 -12.82 11.14 -16.99
C VAL A 415 -12.15 12.45 -16.59
N HIS A 416 -12.84 13.58 -16.68
CA HIS A 416 -12.33 14.90 -16.24
C HIS A 416 -11.02 15.30 -16.96
N LEU A 417 -10.98 15.12 -18.28
CA LEU A 417 -9.86 15.49 -19.14
C LEU A 417 -10.28 16.66 -20.06
N ASP A 418 -9.32 17.35 -20.69
CA ASP A 418 -9.59 18.30 -21.76
C ASP A 418 -9.15 17.70 -23.11
N ILE A 419 -10.13 17.11 -23.82
CA ILE A 419 -9.98 16.48 -25.13
C ILE A 419 -10.97 17.18 -26.09
N PRO A 420 -10.70 18.42 -26.53
CA PRO A 420 -11.69 19.20 -27.26
C PRO A 420 -12.09 18.53 -28.59
N GLU A 421 -11.14 17.90 -29.28
CA GLU A 421 -11.36 17.27 -30.58
C GLU A 421 -10.89 15.80 -30.59
N LEU A 422 -11.79 14.89 -30.96
CA LEU A 422 -11.44 13.53 -31.35
C LEU A 422 -11.17 13.48 -32.87
N LYS A 423 -9.93 13.18 -33.25
CA LYS A 423 -9.46 13.13 -34.63
C LYS A 423 -9.67 11.74 -35.26
N GLU A 424 -9.66 11.68 -36.58
CA GLU A 424 -9.70 10.41 -37.33
C GLU A 424 -8.67 9.41 -36.76
N LYS A 425 -9.10 8.17 -36.52
CA LYS A 425 -8.30 7.07 -35.92
C LYS A 425 -7.70 7.34 -34.54
N SER A 426 -8.10 8.39 -33.82
CA SER A 426 -7.58 8.65 -32.46
C SER A 426 -7.87 7.53 -31.47
N LEU A 427 -8.90 6.70 -31.71
CA LEU A 427 -9.25 5.53 -30.91
C LEU A 427 -8.88 4.18 -31.59
N GLN A 428 -8.10 4.22 -32.66
CA GLN A 428 -7.66 3.01 -33.37
C GLN A 428 -6.84 2.09 -32.45
N GLY A 429 -7.04 0.78 -32.60
CA GLY A 429 -6.27 -0.25 -31.91
C GLY A 429 -6.97 -0.81 -30.66
N MET A 430 -7.99 -0.11 -30.15
CA MET A 430 -8.89 -0.61 -29.12
C MET A 430 -9.63 -1.85 -29.63
N SER A 431 -9.28 -3.03 -29.12
CA SER A 431 -9.83 -4.30 -29.60
C SER A 431 -10.56 -5.05 -28.48
N ARG A 432 -11.79 -5.53 -28.71
CA ARG A 432 -12.57 -6.28 -27.72
C ARG A 432 -12.78 -5.50 -26.42
N ILE A 433 -13.11 -4.21 -26.52
CA ILE A 433 -13.44 -3.38 -25.36
C ILE A 433 -14.94 -3.52 -25.06
N LEU A 434 -15.31 -3.95 -23.87
CA LEU A 434 -16.74 -4.14 -23.55
C LEU A 434 -17.44 -2.80 -23.30
N LYS A 435 -16.84 -1.89 -22.53
CA LYS A 435 -17.40 -0.56 -22.28
C LYS A 435 -16.35 0.54 -22.33
N LEU A 436 -16.59 1.57 -23.13
CA LEU A 436 -15.84 2.82 -23.16
C LEU A 436 -16.70 3.97 -22.62
N ARG A 437 -16.24 4.63 -21.56
CA ARG A 437 -16.86 5.85 -21.02
C ARG A 437 -15.93 7.05 -21.20
N LEU A 438 -16.43 8.13 -21.80
CA LEU A 438 -15.78 9.43 -21.95
C LEU A 438 -16.63 10.47 -21.24
N ALA A 439 -16.33 10.76 -19.97
CA ALA A 439 -17.17 11.61 -19.12
C ALA A 439 -16.44 12.87 -18.67
N SER A 440 -17.08 14.03 -18.79
CA SER A 440 -16.48 15.31 -18.44
C SER A 440 -15.15 15.57 -19.16
N CYS A 441 -15.08 15.20 -20.46
CA CYS A 441 -13.86 15.30 -21.27
C CYS A 441 -13.77 16.59 -22.12
N ARG A 442 -14.76 17.50 -21.98
CA ARG A 442 -14.87 18.74 -22.78
C ARG A 442 -14.84 18.52 -24.30
N ILE A 443 -15.26 17.35 -24.76
CA ILE A 443 -15.30 17.01 -26.18
C ILE A 443 -16.37 17.87 -26.85
N ASN A 444 -15.99 18.63 -27.89
CA ASN A 444 -16.91 19.44 -28.67
C ASN A 444 -17.00 19.01 -30.15
N VAL A 445 -15.92 18.45 -30.70
CA VAL A 445 -15.84 18.00 -32.08
C VAL A 445 -15.41 16.54 -32.15
N ILE A 446 -16.20 15.73 -32.87
CA ILE A 446 -15.86 14.36 -33.25
C ILE A 446 -15.73 14.34 -34.77
N ARG A 447 -14.56 13.97 -35.30
CA ARG A 447 -14.35 13.87 -36.74
C ARG A 447 -14.83 12.52 -37.29
N PRO A 448 -15.27 12.43 -38.56
CA PRO A 448 -15.53 11.14 -39.19
C PRO A 448 -14.30 10.22 -39.16
N GLY A 449 -14.51 8.93 -38.90
CA GLY A 449 -13.47 7.91 -38.84
C GLY A 449 -12.73 7.82 -37.50
N VAL A 450 -13.19 8.49 -36.44
CA VAL A 450 -12.63 8.37 -35.08
C VAL A 450 -12.63 6.92 -34.59
N PHE A 451 -13.69 6.17 -34.91
CA PHE A 451 -13.89 4.80 -34.42
C PHE A 451 -13.37 3.73 -35.38
N LYS A 452 -12.82 4.13 -36.52
CA LYS A 452 -12.30 3.21 -37.54
C LYS A 452 -11.16 2.36 -36.98
N GLY A 453 -11.33 1.03 -37.05
CA GLY A 453 -10.35 0.08 -36.51
C GLY A 453 -10.38 -0.04 -34.98
N SER A 454 -11.48 0.36 -34.35
CA SER A 454 -11.80 0.04 -32.95
C SER A 454 -12.93 -1.01 -32.90
N SER A 455 -12.94 -1.83 -31.85
CA SER A 455 -13.98 -2.81 -31.55
C SER A 455 -14.38 -2.62 -30.09
N VAL A 456 -15.49 -1.89 -29.91
CA VAL A 456 -16.02 -1.46 -28.63
C VAL A 456 -17.53 -1.76 -28.60
N ASP A 457 -18.04 -2.45 -27.58
CA ASP A 457 -19.45 -2.85 -27.55
C ASP A 457 -20.37 -1.71 -27.05
N VAL A 458 -20.00 -1.08 -25.94
CA VAL A 458 -20.81 -0.04 -25.28
C VAL A 458 -20.05 1.28 -25.23
N LEU A 459 -20.63 2.35 -25.78
CA LEU A 459 -20.11 3.71 -25.70
C LEU A 459 -20.95 4.57 -24.75
N ASP A 460 -20.30 5.34 -23.89
CA ASP A 460 -20.97 6.31 -23.04
C ASP A 460 -20.22 7.64 -23.06
N MET A 461 -20.82 8.65 -23.70
CA MET A 461 -20.34 10.03 -23.78
C MET A 461 -21.38 11.02 -23.23
N SER A 462 -22.34 10.53 -22.46
CA SER A 462 -23.54 11.28 -22.04
C SER A 462 -23.30 12.34 -20.96
N ASP A 463 -22.13 12.34 -20.34
CA ASP A 463 -21.84 13.11 -19.14
C ASP A 463 -20.75 14.16 -19.39
N GLY A 464 -21.03 15.43 -19.11
CA GLY A 464 -20.03 16.50 -19.06
C GLY A 464 -19.30 16.84 -20.37
N ASN A 465 -19.85 16.46 -21.52
CA ASN A 465 -19.36 16.86 -22.85
C ASN A 465 -20.26 17.93 -23.49
N ASP A 466 -19.80 18.53 -24.59
CA ASP A 466 -20.53 19.58 -25.33
C ASP A 466 -20.49 19.28 -26.84
N ILE A 467 -20.92 18.07 -27.21
CA ILE A 467 -20.68 17.49 -28.53
C ILE A 467 -21.61 18.13 -29.56
N SER A 468 -21.03 18.78 -30.57
CA SER A 468 -21.76 19.18 -31.78
C SER A 468 -21.97 17.96 -32.66
N CYS A 469 -23.13 17.33 -32.57
CA CYS A 469 -23.42 16.09 -33.29
C CYS A 469 -23.76 16.34 -34.76
N ASP A 470 -22.85 15.95 -35.66
CA ASP A 470 -23.08 15.81 -37.10
C ASP A 470 -23.73 14.45 -37.41
N CYS A 471 -24.63 14.41 -38.39
CA CYS A 471 -25.29 13.18 -38.84
C CYS A 471 -24.31 12.13 -39.38
N ALA A 472 -23.17 12.53 -39.95
CA ALA A 472 -22.15 11.56 -40.36
C ALA A 472 -21.57 10.82 -39.15
N VAL A 473 -21.30 11.53 -38.05
CA VAL A 473 -20.76 10.97 -36.80
C VAL A 473 -21.81 10.10 -36.10
N LEU A 474 -23.06 10.57 -36.02
CA LEU A 474 -24.13 9.79 -35.39
C LEU A 474 -24.37 8.45 -36.11
N ARG A 475 -24.30 8.43 -37.44
CA ARG A 475 -24.38 7.19 -38.24
C ARG A 475 -23.18 6.27 -38.00
N GLU A 476 -21.98 6.84 -37.86
CA GLU A 476 -20.78 6.06 -37.51
C GLU A 476 -20.97 5.39 -36.13
N ILE A 477 -21.42 6.15 -35.12
CA ILE A 477 -21.70 5.63 -33.77
C ILE A 477 -22.76 4.51 -33.83
N GLU A 478 -23.89 4.74 -34.49
CA GLU A 478 -24.94 3.71 -34.63
C GLU A 478 -24.44 2.44 -35.34
N SER A 479 -23.50 2.58 -36.29
CA SER A 479 -22.96 1.44 -37.04
C SER A 479 -21.89 0.65 -36.29
N VAL A 480 -21.17 1.27 -35.35
CA VAL A 480 -20.00 0.68 -34.68
C VAL A 480 -20.35 0.02 -33.36
N PHE A 481 -21.27 0.60 -32.57
CA PHE A 481 -21.52 0.18 -31.19
C PHE A 481 -22.81 -0.64 -31.06
N MET A 482 -22.82 -1.65 -30.16
CA MET A 482 -24.05 -2.37 -29.82
C MET A 482 -25.03 -1.48 -29.05
N SER A 483 -24.50 -0.59 -28.22
CA SER A 483 -25.27 0.47 -27.57
C SER A 483 -24.40 1.70 -27.33
N ALA A 484 -24.99 2.88 -27.45
CA ALA A 484 -24.31 4.14 -27.19
C ALA A 484 -25.21 5.15 -26.51
N SER A 485 -24.67 5.92 -25.57
CA SER A 485 -25.34 7.07 -24.96
C SER A 485 -24.51 8.34 -25.20
N VAL A 486 -25.10 9.35 -25.84
CA VAL A 486 -24.41 10.59 -26.24
C VAL A 486 -25.30 11.79 -25.91
N GLU A 487 -24.76 12.82 -25.27
CA GLU A 487 -25.46 14.11 -25.12
C GLU A 487 -24.98 15.07 -26.21
N CYS A 488 -25.90 15.51 -27.06
CA CYS A 488 -25.62 16.41 -28.17
C CYS A 488 -26.10 17.82 -27.85
N THR A 489 -25.30 18.82 -28.21
CA THR A 489 -25.67 20.23 -28.12
C THR A 489 -26.05 20.73 -29.52
N ASP A 490 -27.27 21.27 -29.66
CA ASP A 490 -27.71 21.85 -30.93
C ASP A 490 -27.19 23.28 -31.14
N ALA A 491 -27.42 23.86 -32.32
CA ALA A 491 -26.96 25.21 -32.67
C ALA A 491 -27.54 26.32 -31.76
N SER A 492 -28.60 26.02 -30.99
CA SER A 492 -29.19 26.94 -30.00
C SER A 492 -28.64 26.73 -28.58
N GLY A 493 -27.71 25.79 -28.39
CA GLY A 493 -27.11 25.45 -27.10
C GLY A 493 -27.94 24.49 -26.26
N ILE A 494 -29.02 23.91 -26.82
CA ILE A 494 -29.87 22.96 -26.08
C ILE A 494 -29.23 21.57 -26.14
N LYS A 495 -29.06 20.98 -24.96
CA LYS A 495 -28.53 19.63 -24.78
C LYS A 495 -29.64 18.59 -24.91
N ARG A 496 -29.40 17.52 -25.67
CA ARG A 496 -30.31 16.39 -25.86
C ARG A 496 -29.57 15.07 -25.72
N MET A 497 -30.12 14.18 -24.89
CA MET A 497 -29.63 12.81 -24.75
C MET A 497 -30.11 11.96 -25.94
N LEU A 498 -29.18 11.27 -26.59
CA LEU A 498 -29.42 10.28 -27.62
C LEU A 498 -28.94 8.92 -27.12
N ASN A 499 -29.81 7.92 -27.21
CA ASN A 499 -29.47 6.53 -26.91
C ASN A 499 -29.65 5.68 -28.16
N PHE A 500 -28.61 4.93 -28.51
CA PHE A 500 -28.58 3.97 -29.60
C PHE A 500 -28.55 2.57 -29.00
N GLY A 501 -29.34 1.66 -29.55
CA GLY A 501 -29.39 0.27 -29.10
C GLY A 501 -30.17 -0.60 -30.06
N ALA A 502 -29.95 -1.92 -29.97
CA ALA A 502 -30.39 -2.93 -30.93
C ALA A 502 -31.90 -3.03 -31.25
N ARG A 503 -32.79 -2.15 -30.73
CA ARG A 503 -34.24 -2.23 -30.97
C ARG A 503 -35.04 -0.92 -31.00
N GLN A 504 -34.45 0.27 -31.07
CA GLN A 504 -35.24 1.51 -31.24
C GLN A 504 -34.58 2.51 -32.19
N PRO A 505 -35.28 2.98 -33.26
CA PRO A 505 -34.84 4.16 -33.98
C PRO A 505 -34.84 5.36 -33.03
N PRO A 506 -33.86 6.27 -33.10
CA PRO A 506 -33.75 7.39 -32.16
C PRO A 506 -35.01 8.25 -32.20
N LEU A 507 -35.68 8.38 -31.06
CA LEU A 507 -36.76 9.35 -30.87
C LEU A 507 -36.14 10.76 -30.85
N GLY A 508 -36.13 11.45 -32.00
CA GLY A 508 -35.94 12.90 -32.03
C GLY A 508 -34.78 13.47 -32.86
N VAL A 509 -34.07 12.68 -33.66
CA VAL A 509 -33.11 13.21 -34.66
C VAL A 509 -33.41 12.60 -36.02
N THR A 510 -34.14 13.33 -36.86
CA THR A 510 -34.27 13.00 -38.28
C THR A 510 -33.00 13.42 -39.00
N CYS A 511 -31.99 12.55 -39.04
CA CYS A 511 -30.88 12.73 -39.96
C CYS A 511 -31.39 12.43 -41.37
N PRO A 512 -31.41 13.40 -42.31
CA PRO A 512 -31.94 13.18 -43.65
C PRO A 512 -31.20 12.00 -44.29
N GLU A 513 -31.91 10.88 -44.50
CA GLU A 513 -31.35 9.68 -45.10
C GLU A 513 -30.71 10.02 -46.44
N ALA A 514 -29.51 9.50 -46.68
CA ALA A 514 -28.90 9.46 -48.01
C ALA A 514 -29.58 8.39 -48.89
N SER A 515 -30.92 8.37 -48.92
CA SER A 515 -31.73 7.50 -49.77
C SER A 515 -32.46 8.26 -50.90
N SER A 516 -32.33 9.59 -50.99
CA SER A 516 -33.01 10.41 -52.02
C SER A 516 -32.23 10.63 -53.32
N LEU A 517 -31.20 9.83 -53.64
CA LEU A 517 -30.39 9.99 -54.87
C LEU A 517 -30.51 8.89 -55.91
N TYR A 518 -31.41 7.92 -55.74
CA TYR A 518 -31.76 6.99 -56.81
C TYR A 518 -33.27 6.92 -57.04
N THR A 519 -33.63 7.17 -58.30
CA THR A 519 -34.93 7.02 -58.97
C THR A 519 -35.94 8.17 -58.81
N ASN A 520 -35.85 9.11 -59.75
CA ASN A 520 -37.04 9.58 -60.47
C ASN A 520 -36.65 9.88 -61.92
N ALA A 521 -36.67 8.84 -62.75
CA ALA A 521 -36.97 8.97 -64.17
C ALA A 521 -38.40 8.48 -64.37
N ALA A 522 -39.26 9.40 -64.81
CA ALA A 522 -40.66 9.19 -65.09
C ALA A 522 -40.91 8.13 -66.16
N VAL A 523 -41.97 7.31 -66.01
CA VAL A 523 -42.94 7.00 -67.09
C VAL A 523 -44.32 6.67 -66.46
N THR A 524 -45.33 7.14 -67.16
CA THR A 524 -46.77 7.24 -66.97
C THR A 524 -47.60 5.93 -67.01
N SER A 525 -48.72 5.95 -66.28
CA SER A 525 -50.06 5.34 -66.52
C SER A 525 -50.24 4.11 -67.44
N LEU A 526 -50.95 3.06 -66.96
CA LEU A 526 -52.20 2.51 -67.56
C LEU A 526 -52.72 1.25 -66.79
N GLN A 527 -53.99 1.36 -66.34
CA GLN A 527 -55.09 0.37 -66.27
C GLN A 527 -54.97 -1.06 -65.68
N ALA A 528 -55.97 -1.36 -64.81
CA ALA A 528 -56.76 -2.61 -64.67
C ALA A 528 -56.04 -3.86 -64.09
N SER A 529 -56.63 -4.81 -63.36
CA SER A 529 -57.96 -5.08 -62.81
C SER A 529 -57.89 -6.44 -62.07
N TRP A 530 -58.46 -6.52 -60.85
CA TRP A 530 -59.15 -7.67 -60.21
C TRP A 530 -58.42 -8.90 -59.61
N LEU A 531 -59.07 -9.39 -58.53
CA LEU A 531 -59.09 -10.74 -57.89
C LEU A 531 -57.90 -11.14 -56.99
N PHE A 532 -58.03 -11.73 -55.79
CA PHE A 532 -59.13 -12.17 -54.90
C PHE A 532 -58.48 -12.58 -53.53
N VAL A 533 -59.18 -12.36 -52.40
CA VAL A 533 -59.50 -13.29 -51.26
C VAL A 533 -58.45 -14.33 -50.82
N ALA A 534 -58.25 -14.75 -49.58
CA ALA A 534 -58.51 -14.36 -48.19
C ALA A 534 -57.98 -15.53 -47.32
N LEU A 535 -57.80 -15.27 -46.03
CA LEU A 535 -58.14 -16.16 -44.89
C LEU A 535 -57.21 -17.32 -44.42
N TYR A 536 -57.20 -17.38 -43.08
CA TYR A 536 -56.87 -18.45 -42.13
C TYR A 536 -55.38 -18.79 -41.91
N ALA A 537 -54.90 -19.15 -40.71
CA ALA A 537 -55.21 -18.93 -39.30
C ALA A 537 -54.19 -19.79 -38.51
N CYS A 538 -53.98 -19.44 -37.24
CA CYS A 538 -53.32 -20.21 -36.18
C CYS A 538 -53.48 -21.75 -36.25
N LEU A 539 -52.42 -22.51 -35.92
CA LEU A 539 -52.17 -23.15 -34.60
C LEU A 539 -51.08 -24.24 -34.66
N SER A 540 -50.24 -24.25 -33.61
CA SER A 540 -49.58 -25.39 -32.94
C SER A 540 -48.78 -26.44 -33.74
N LEU A 541 -47.46 -26.43 -33.53
CA LEU A 541 -46.74 -27.44 -32.73
C LEU A 541 -45.39 -26.88 -32.27
#